data_AF-X6NW13-F1
#
_entry.id   AF-X6NW13-F1
#
_cell.length_a   1.000
_cell.length_b   1.000
_cell.length_c   1.000
_cell.angle_alpha   90.00
_cell.angle_beta   90.00
_cell.angle_gamma   90.00
#
_symmetry.space_group_name_H-M   'P 1'
#
loop_
_entity.id
_entity.type
_entity.pdbx_description
1 polymer ?
#
loop_
_entity_poly.entity_id
_entity_poly.type
_entity_poly.pdbx_seq_one_letter_code
_entity_poly.pdbx_strand_id
1 'polypeptide(L)'
;MGACVGGDETNRTVQREIDHDKAVETKVHKLLLLGAGGSGKSTFFKQLKTIHGDGHSLREKEGFKRQIFGQVIENMQILVRQCKTLTEGTSEDIESDERAENLRKELDKDEIADYKIDSEYEESCKYLLELPSGSAAMDDELAGHVKKLWNECTPIRKMFEHRNKICVPDSTGYFFKEMDRIGRNDYVPNNDDILL
;
A
#
# COMPACT_ATOMS: atom_id res chain seq x y z
N MET A 1 65.78 -14.00 2.68
CA MET A 1 64.96 -13.53 1.55
C MET A 1 63.71 -14.40 1.52
N GLY A 2 62.58 -13.87 1.97
CA GLY A 2 61.31 -14.61 2.05
C GLY A 2 60.59 -14.59 0.70
N ALA A 3 60.20 -15.76 0.20
CA ALA A 3 59.41 -15.92 -1.01
C ALA A 3 57.91 -15.84 -0.64
N CYS A 4 57.23 -14.80 -1.10
CA CYS A 4 55.78 -14.68 -1.02
C CYS A 4 55.11 -15.57 -2.08
N VAL A 5 54.83 -16.83 -1.74
CA VAL A 5 54.14 -17.82 -2.60
C VAL A 5 52.66 -17.94 -2.19
N GLY A 6 51.97 -16.82 -2.00
CA GLY A 6 50.55 -16.78 -1.59
C GLY A 6 49.59 -16.16 -2.62
N GLY A 7 50.13 -15.42 -3.60
CA GLY A 7 49.32 -14.66 -4.56
C GLY A 7 48.80 -15.47 -5.76
N ASP A 8 49.57 -16.46 -6.22
CA ASP A 8 49.28 -17.14 -7.51
C ASP A 8 48.15 -18.16 -7.43
N GLU A 9 48.04 -18.93 -6.34
CA GLU A 9 46.92 -19.89 -6.18
C GLU A 9 45.59 -19.16 -5.96
N THR A 10 45.61 -18.08 -5.19
CA THR A 10 44.45 -17.21 -4.97
C THR A 10 44.01 -16.57 -6.28
N ASN A 11 44.92 -16.00 -7.07
CA ASN A 11 44.60 -15.41 -8.39
C ASN A 11 44.04 -16.43 -9.38
N ARG A 12 44.58 -17.66 -9.41
CA ARG A 12 44.06 -18.72 -10.28
C ARG A 12 42.67 -19.20 -9.87
N THR A 13 42.37 -19.18 -8.58
CA THR A 13 41.04 -19.53 -8.06
C THR A 13 40.03 -18.44 -8.42
N VAL A 14 40.37 -17.18 -8.16
CA VAL A 14 39.54 -16.01 -8.52
C VAL A 14 39.27 -15.97 -10.03
N GLN A 15 40.28 -16.22 -10.88
CA GLN A 15 40.10 -16.22 -12.33
C GLN A 15 39.14 -17.33 -12.79
N ARG A 16 39.21 -18.52 -12.17
CA ARG A 16 38.28 -19.61 -12.46
C ARG A 16 36.84 -19.29 -12.04
N GLU A 17 36.66 -18.66 -10.89
CA GLU A 17 35.34 -18.19 -10.43
C GLU A 17 34.76 -17.15 -11.39
N ILE A 18 35.58 -16.17 -11.83
CA ILE A 18 35.16 -15.15 -12.80
C ILE A 18 34.76 -15.77 -14.15
N ASP A 19 35.55 -16.71 -14.67
CA ASP A 19 35.26 -17.34 -15.97
C ASP A 19 34.03 -18.25 -15.88
N HIS A 20 33.83 -18.94 -14.74
CA HIS A 20 32.63 -19.69 -14.45
C HIS A 20 31.40 -18.77 -14.38
N ASP A 21 31.46 -17.66 -13.65
CA ASP A 21 30.35 -16.72 -13.50
C ASP A 21 29.98 -16.06 -14.83
N LYS A 22 30.97 -15.71 -15.68
CA LYS A 22 30.72 -15.25 -17.06
C LYS A 22 30.02 -16.30 -17.91
N ALA A 23 30.42 -17.58 -17.80
CA ALA A 23 29.78 -18.67 -18.53
C ALA A 23 28.35 -18.95 -18.05
N VAL A 24 28.05 -18.72 -16.77
CA VAL A 24 26.69 -18.75 -16.25
C VAL A 24 25.90 -17.53 -16.72
N GLU A 25 26.48 -16.34 -16.67
CA GLU A 25 25.82 -15.08 -17.03
C GLU A 25 25.41 -15.03 -18.51
N THR A 26 26.24 -15.56 -19.41
CA THR A 26 25.90 -15.65 -20.84
C THR A 26 24.65 -16.49 -21.14
N LYS A 27 24.22 -17.35 -20.21
CA LYS A 27 22.98 -18.14 -20.32
C LYS A 27 21.76 -17.44 -19.70
N VAL A 28 21.97 -16.33 -18.99
CA VAL A 28 20.89 -15.58 -18.33
C VAL A 28 20.23 -14.62 -19.30
N HIS A 29 18.91 -14.73 -19.42
CA HIS A 29 18.09 -13.82 -20.22
C HIS A 29 17.66 -12.64 -19.33
N LYS A 30 18.17 -11.43 -19.61
CA LYS A 30 17.82 -10.22 -18.87
C LYS A 30 16.61 -9.55 -19.51
N LEU A 31 15.52 -9.42 -18.75
CA LEU A 31 14.29 -8.75 -19.18
C LEU A 31 14.18 -7.37 -18.51
N LEU A 32 13.86 -6.35 -19.31
CA LEU A 32 13.56 -5.01 -18.82
C LEU A 32 12.07 -4.71 -19.05
N LEU A 33 11.33 -4.48 -17.97
CA LEU A 33 9.93 -4.09 -18.02
C LEU A 33 9.81 -2.56 -17.91
N LEU A 34 9.31 -1.93 -18.96
CA LEU A 34 9.09 -0.48 -19.03
C LEU A 34 7.59 -0.16 -19.04
N GLY A 35 7.22 0.96 -18.45
CA GLY A 35 5.84 1.43 -18.39
C GLY A 35 5.65 2.58 -17.40
N ALA A 36 4.57 3.34 -17.54
CA ALA A 36 4.22 4.45 -16.66
C ALA A 36 4.04 4.02 -15.18
N GLY A 37 4.06 4.96 -14.24
CA GLY A 37 3.70 4.68 -12.84
C GLY A 37 2.32 4.00 -12.75
N GLY A 38 2.17 3.00 -11.88
CA GLY A 38 0.91 2.26 -11.73
C GLY A 38 0.61 1.22 -12.82
N SER A 39 1.45 1.04 -13.85
CA SER A 39 1.21 0.09 -14.96
C SER A 39 1.32 -1.41 -14.60
N GLY A 40 1.37 -1.78 -13.32
CA GLY A 40 1.43 -3.18 -12.88
C GLY A 40 2.79 -3.88 -13.01
N LYS A 41 3.90 -3.18 -13.30
CA LYS A 41 5.24 -3.81 -13.43
C LYS A 41 5.67 -4.57 -12.18
N SER A 42 5.53 -3.95 -11.02
CA SER A 42 5.86 -4.58 -9.74
C SER A 42 4.95 -5.79 -9.48
N THR A 43 3.66 -5.68 -9.81
CA THR A 43 2.70 -6.80 -9.72
C THR A 43 3.09 -7.95 -10.65
N PHE A 44 3.51 -7.66 -11.88
CA PHE A 44 4.01 -8.68 -12.81
C PHE A 44 5.25 -9.39 -12.25
N PHE A 45 6.21 -8.66 -11.69
CA PHE A 45 7.38 -9.27 -11.04
C PHE A 45 7.00 -10.11 -9.82
N LYS A 46 6.06 -9.64 -8.98
CA LYS A 46 5.54 -10.42 -7.85
C LYS A 46 4.86 -11.71 -8.32
N GLN A 47 4.07 -11.66 -9.39
CA GLN A 47 3.48 -12.85 -10.00
C GLN A 47 4.56 -13.80 -10.53
N LEU A 48 5.53 -13.30 -11.29
CA LEU A 48 6.63 -14.10 -11.85
C LEU A 48 7.40 -14.83 -10.74
N LYS A 49 7.70 -14.13 -9.65
CA LYS A 49 8.36 -14.70 -8.47
C LYS A 49 7.50 -15.76 -7.78
N THR A 50 6.18 -15.59 -7.78
CA THR A 50 5.23 -16.56 -7.21
C THR A 50 5.09 -17.82 -8.05
N ILE A 51 5.06 -17.71 -9.39
CA ILE A 51 4.81 -18.85 -10.29
C ILE A 51 6.08 -19.60 -10.72
N HIS A 52 7.24 -18.93 -10.77
CA HIS A 52 8.49 -19.47 -11.32
C HIS A 52 9.70 -19.33 -10.39
N GLY A 53 9.54 -18.74 -9.21
CA GLY A 53 10.58 -18.62 -8.19
C GLY A 53 10.22 -19.36 -6.91
N ASP A 54 11.01 -19.13 -5.86
CA ASP A 54 10.81 -19.72 -4.53
C ASP A 54 9.67 -19.05 -3.72
N GLY A 55 8.83 -18.25 -4.37
CA GLY A 55 7.84 -17.40 -3.71
C GLY A 55 8.49 -16.27 -2.87
N HIS A 56 7.74 -15.72 -1.92
CA HIS A 56 8.18 -14.61 -1.08
C HIS A 56 8.68 -15.09 0.28
N SER A 57 9.90 -14.68 0.63
CA SER A 57 10.50 -14.97 1.93
C SER A 57 9.73 -14.29 3.07
N LEU A 58 9.85 -14.80 4.30
CA LEU A 58 9.21 -14.20 5.48
C LEU A 58 9.62 -12.72 5.67
N ARG A 59 10.90 -12.40 5.44
CA ARG A 59 11.40 -11.02 5.50
C ARG A 59 10.71 -10.09 4.50
N GLU A 60 10.43 -10.59 3.29
CA GLU A 60 9.69 -9.82 2.28
C GLU A 60 8.22 -9.67 2.68
N LYS A 61 7.60 -10.72 3.21
CA LYS A 61 6.23 -10.68 3.72
C LYS A 61 6.06 -9.66 4.86
N GLU A 62 7.03 -9.54 5.76
CA GLU A 62 7.06 -8.47 6.78
C GLU A 62 7.18 -7.06 6.16
N GLY A 63 7.88 -6.95 5.02
CA GLY A 63 7.90 -5.72 4.23
C GLY A 63 6.51 -5.38 3.67
N PHE A 64 5.86 -6.35 3.02
CA PHE A 64 4.51 -6.18 2.48
C PHE A 64 3.48 -5.90 3.57
N LYS A 65 3.58 -6.56 4.74
CA LYS A 65 2.71 -6.32 5.91
C LYS A 65 2.71 -4.85 6.31
N ARG A 66 3.90 -4.26 6.48
CA ARG A 66 4.04 -2.83 6.81
C ARG A 66 3.47 -1.91 5.74
N GLN A 67 3.69 -2.25 4.46
CA GLN A 67 3.13 -1.49 3.35
C GLN A 67 1.60 -1.54 3.36
N ILE A 68 1.00 -2.72 3.53
CA ILE A 68 -0.46 -2.91 3.56
C ILE A 68 -1.06 -2.13 4.73
N PHE A 69 -0.46 -2.20 5.91
CA PHE A 69 -0.93 -1.43 7.07
C PHE A 69 -0.90 0.07 6.81
N GLY A 70 0.20 0.58 6.24
CA GLY A 70 0.30 1.97 5.80
C GLY A 70 -0.80 2.35 4.82
N GLN A 71 -1.05 1.53 3.81
CA GLN A 71 -2.09 1.75 2.81
C GLN A 71 -3.50 1.77 3.42
N VAL A 72 -3.82 0.86 4.35
CA VAL A 72 -5.12 0.85 5.02
C VAL A 72 -5.38 2.18 5.73
N ILE A 73 -4.39 2.66 6.50
CA ILE A 73 -4.50 3.91 7.25
C ILE A 73 -4.61 5.09 6.29
N GLU A 74 -3.67 5.20 5.34
CA GLU A 74 -3.60 6.32 4.40
C GLU A 74 -4.87 6.42 3.56
N ASN A 75 -5.34 5.30 3.01
CA ASN A 75 -6.54 5.30 2.16
C ASN A 75 -7.79 5.64 2.96
N MET A 76 -7.92 5.18 4.21
CA MET A 76 -9.06 5.55 5.05
C MET A 76 -9.01 7.03 5.44
N GLN A 77 -7.82 7.55 5.78
CA GLN A 77 -7.63 8.98 6.04
C GLN A 77 -8.01 9.83 4.82
N ILE A 78 -7.63 9.41 3.61
CA ILE A 78 -8.05 10.09 2.38
C ILE A 78 -9.58 10.13 2.30
N LEU A 79 -10.26 8.99 2.44
CA LEU A 79 -11.73 8.95 2.38
C LEU A 79 -12.40 9.88 3.39
N VAL A 80 -11.91 9.89 4.64
CA VAL A 80 -12.42 10.77 5.70
C VAL A 80 -12.18 12.24 5.34
N ARG A 81 -10.95 12.62 4.94
CA ARG A 81 -10.63 14.00 4.56
C ARG A 81 -11.51 14.46 3.39
N GLN A 82 -11.64 13.65 2.33
CA GLN A 82 -12.47 14.02 1.18
C GLN A 82 -13.93 14.24 1.57
N CYS A 83 -14.50 13.41 2.44
CA CYS A 83 -15.88 13.60 2.92
C CYS A 83 -16.01 14.96 3.63
N LYS A 84 -15.10 15.25 4.56
CA LYS A 84 -15.11 16.51 5.33
C LYS A 84 -14.92 17.73 4.41
N THR A 85 -13.93 17.72 3.52
CA THR A 85 -13.70 18.82 2.57
C THR A 85 -14.90 19.02 1.64
N LEU A 86 -15.56 17.94 1.19
CA LEU A 86 -16.73 18.03 0.33
C LEU A 86 -17.93 18.71 1.03
N THR A 87 -18.16 18.39 2.31
CA THR A 87 -19.33 18.85 3.07
C THR A 87 -19.13 20.20 3.73
N GLU A 88 -17.97 20.41 4.36
CA GLU A 88 -17.66 21.59 5.18
C GLU A 88 -16.91 22.65 4.38
N GLY A 89 -16.31 22.26 3.24
CA GLY A 89 -15.39 23.09 2.48
C GLY A 89 -13.99 23.13 3.08
N THR A 90 -13.13 23.93 2.49
CA THR A 90 -11.78 24.19 3.01
C THR A 90 -11.84 25.13 4.23
N SER A 91 -11.20 24.77 5.35
CA SER A 91 -11.06 25.59 6.57
C SER A 91 -9.61 25.57 7.08
N GLU A 92 -9.29 26.31 8.14
CA GLU A 92 -7.94 26.30 8.75
C GLU A 92 -7.51 24.89 9.22
N ASP A 93 -8.47 24.04 9.59
CA ASP A 93 -8.24 22.67 10.06
C ASP A 93 -8.34 21.61 8.95
N ILE A 94 -8.83 21.98 7.76
CA ILE A 94 -9.08 21.08 6.63
C ILE A 94 -8.20 21.49 5.46
N GLU A 95 -7.16 20.67 5.21
CA GLU A 95 -6.26 20.88 4.08
C GLU A 95 -7.05 20.90 2.76
N SER A 96 -6.80 21.92 1.93
CA SER A 96 -7.46 22.06 0.65
C SER A 96 -7.04 20.91 -0.26
N ASP A 97 -7.98 20.01 -0.55
CA ASP A 97 -7.77 18.98 -1.57
C ASP A 97 -8.54 19.37 -2.83
N GLU A 98 -7.81 19.69 -3.90
CA GLU A 98 -8.38 20.02 -5.20
C GLU A 98 -9.33 18.92 -5.71
N ARG A 99 -9.11 17.65 -5.36
CA ARG A 99 -9.94 16.51 -5.78
C ARG A 99 -11.34 16.61 -5.16
N ALA A 100 -11.43 16.92 -3.87
CA ALA A 100 -12.70 17.12 -3.19
C ALA A 100 -13.44 18.34 -3.74
N GLU A 101 -12.74 19.46 -3.92
CA GLU A 101 -13.34 20.68 -4.47
C GLU A 101 -13.80 20.51 -5.92
N ASN A 102 -13.12 19.70 -6.71
CA ASN A 102 -13.57 19.36 -8.06
C ASN A 102 -14.82 18.49 -8.06
N LEU A 103 -14.88 17.49 -7.17
CA LEU A 103 -16.10 16.68 -6.99
C LEU A 103 -17.27 17.54 -6.50
N ARG A 104 -17.01 18.49 -5.58
CA ARG A 104 -18.01 19.43 -5.04
C ARG A 104 -18.68 20.28 -6.11
N LYS A 105 -17.95 20.66 -7.17
CA LYS A 105 -18.50 21.44 -8.29
C LYS A 105 -19.46 20.65 -9.18
N GLU A 106 -19.36 19.32 -9.15
CA GLU A 106 -20.19 18.42 -9.98
C GLU A 106 -21.48 17.98 -9.29
N LEU A 107 -21.58 18.19 -7.97
CA LEU A 107 -22.70 17.75 -7.14
C LEU A 107 -23.57 18.93 -6.72
N ASP A 108 -24.86 18.70 -6.56
CA ASP A 108 -25.77 19.68 -5.96
C ASP A 108 -25.71 19.66 -4.41
N LYS A 109 -26.43 20.60 -3.77
CA LYS A 109 -26.40 20.74 -2.30
C LYS A 109 -27.02 19.55 -1.58
N ASP A 110 -28.03 18.91 -2.17
CA ASP A 110 -28.73 17.79 -1.56
C ASP A 110 -27.85 16.53 -1.65
N GLU A 111 -27.16 16.36 -2.78
CA GLU A 111 -26.18 15.28 -2.97
C GLU A 111 -24.96 15.42 -2.04
N ILE A 112 -24.49 16.64 -1.78
CA ILE A 112 -23.39 16.89 -0.84
C ILE A 112 -23.77 16.47 0.59
N ALA A 113 -25.03 16.65 0.98
CA ALA A 113 -25.49 16.31 2.33
C ALA A 113 -25.33 14.80 2.64
N ASP A 114 -25.40 13.93 1.64
CA ASP A 114 -25.20 12.48 1.78
C ASP A 114 -23.77 12.08 2.16
N TYR A 115 -22.80 12.99 1.99
CA TYR A 115 -21.40 12.74 2.36
C TYR A 115 -21.08 13.23 3.77
N LYS A 116 -22.06 13.81 4.47
CA LYS A 116 -21.88 14.28 5.84
C LYS A 116 -21.71 13.09 6.76
N ILE A 117 -20.56 13.03 7.42
CA ILE A 117 -20.28 12.03 8.44
C ILE A 117 -21.05 12.39 9.71
N ASP A 118 -21.84 11.44 10.22
CA ASP A 118 -22.60 11.62 11.45
C ASP A 118 -21.68 11.66 12.68
N SER A 119 -22.13 12.35 13.73
CA SER A 119 -21.34 12.58 14.96
C SER A 119 -20.94 11.29 15.67
N GLU A 120 -21.65 10.18 15.42
CA GLU A 120 -21.32 8.85 15.97
C GLU A 120 -20.00 8.25 15.44
N TYR A 121 -19.50 8.76 14.30
CA TYR A 121 -18.25 8.33 13.68
C TYR A 121 -17.10 9.32 13.89
N GLU A 122 -17.37 10.49 14.47
CA GLU A 122 -16.40 11.57 14.58
C GLU A 122 -15.18 11.17 15.42
N GLU A 123 -15.38 10.38 16.48
CA GLU A 123 -14.29 9.80 17.28
C GLU A 123 -13.37 8.91 16.43
N SER A 124 -13.94 8.06 15.58
CA SER A 124 -13.16 7.16 14.71
C SER A 124 -12.42 7.92 13.61
N CYS A 125 -13.06 8.98 13.08
CA CYS A 125 -12.41 9.88 12.13
C CYS A 125 -11.23 10.59 12.76
N LYS A 126 -11.41 11.14 13.96
CA LYS A 126 -10.35 11.85 14.70
C LYS A 126 -9.19 10.92 15.02
N TYR A 127 -9.46 9.73 15.55
CA TYR A 127 -8.44 8.72 15.84
C TYR A 127 -7.57 8.45 14.60
N LEU A 128 -8.20 8.18 13.45
CA LEU A 128 -7.47 7.91 12.21
C LEU A 128 -6.68 9.10 11.68
N LEU A 129 -7.22 10.31 11.75
CA LEU A 129 -6.55 11.51 11.23
C LEU A 129 -5.34 11.93 12.06
N GLU A 130 -5.33 11.61 13.36
CA GLU A 130 -4.20 11.90 14.26
C GLU A 130 -3.05 10.88 14.13
N LEU A 131 -3.28 9.73 13.48
CA LEU A 131 -2.23 8.73 13.29
C LEU A 131 -1.19 9.20 12.26
N PRO A 132 0.11 8.98 12.54
CA PRO A 132 1.17 9.32 11.61
C PRO A 132 1.10 8.43 10.37
N SER A 133 1.20 9.06 9.20
CA SER A 133 1.32 8.36 7.92
C SER A 133 2.59 7.52 7.91
N GLY A 134 2.46 6.18 8.00
CA GLY A 134 3.51 5.25 7.60
C GLY A 134 4.16 4.36 8.65
N SER A 135 3.65 4.21 9.88
CA SER A 135 4.25 3.23 10.81
C SER A 135 3.39 2.78 12.01
N ALA A 136 2.07 2.91 11.99
CA ALA A 136 1.30 2.28 13.05
C ALA A 136 1.33 0.75 12.87
N ALA A 137 1.69 0.03 13.94
CA ALA A 137 1.33 -1.38 14.01
C ALA A 137 -0.20 -1.47 13.90
N MET A 138 -0.69 -2.45 13.16
CA MET A 138 -2.12 -2.73 13.15
C MET A 138 -2.48 -3.32 14.52
N ASP A 139 -3.25 -2.58 15.31
CA ASP A 139 -3.83 -3.06 16.56
C ASP A 139 -5.35 -3.24 16.42
N ASP A 140 -5.94 -3.90 17.42
CA ASP A 140 -7.36 -4.23 17.42
C ASP A 140 -8.24 -2.96 17.46
N GLU A 141 -7.74 -1.87 18.04
CA GLU A 141 -8.45 -0.59 18.14
C GLU A 141 -8.54 0.09 16.76
N LEU A 142 -7.41 0.23 16.06
CA LEU A 142 -7.35 0.73 14.69
C LEU A 142 -8.22 -0.13 13.75
N ALA A 143 -8.09 -1.45 13.84
CA ALA A 143 -8.91 -2.35 13.03
C ALA A 143 -10.41 -2.16 13.33
N GLY A 144 -10.78 -1.93 14.59
CA GLY A 144 -12.14 -1.59 15.01
C GLY A 144 -12.65 -0.30 14.37
N HIS A 145 -11.87 0.78 14.41
CA HIS A 145 -12.24 2.07 13.78
C HIS A 145 -12.41 1.96 12.27
N VAL A 146 -11.47 1.30 11.58
CA VAL A 146 -11.55 1.08 10.13
C VAL A 146 -12.79 0.26 9.77
N LYS A 147 -13.07 -0.81 10.52
CA LYS A 147 -14.26 -1.64 10.30
C LYS A 147 -15.55 -0.87 10.53
N LYS A 148 -15.64 -0.09 11.61
CA LYS A 148 -16.81 0.73 11.92
C LYS A 148 -17.11 1.70 10.77
N LEU A 149 -16.09 2.46 10.35
CA LEU A 149 -16.24 3.42 9.25
C LEU A 149 -16.58 2.73 7.93
N TRP A 150 -15.93 1.61 7.60
CA TRP A 150 -16.18 0.94 6.33
C TRP A 150 -17.55 0.27 6.25
N ASN A 151 -18.02 -0.37 7.33
CA ASN A 151 -19.24 -1.17 7.30
C ASN A 151 -20.50 -0.35 7.64
N GLU A 152 -20.38 0.65 8.52
CA GLU A 152 -21.52 1.37 9.09
C GLU A 152 -21.64 2.80 8.53
N CYS A 153 -20.53 3.47 8.20
CA CYS A 153 -20.54 4.84 7.69
C CYS A 153 -20.83 4.88 6.17
N THR A 154 -22.09 5.10 5.81
CA THR A 154 -22.54 5.24 4.41
C THR A 154 -21.78 6.31 3.62
N PRO A 155 -21.50 7.51 4.15
CA PRO A 155 -20.67 8.52 3.48
C PRO A 155 -19.32 8.02 2.98
N ILE A 156 -18.60 7.24 3.80
CA ILE A 156 -17.27 6.70 3.45
C ILE A 156 -17.35 5.76 2.26
N ARG A 157 -18.36 4.88 2.24
CA ARG A 157 -18.59 3.97 1.11
C ARG A 157 -18.98 4.71 -0.15
N LYS A 158 -19.85 5.71 -0.05
CA LYS A 158 -20.25 6.56 -1.20
C LYS A 158 -19.05 7.32 -1.76
N MET A 159 -18.19 7.87 -0.90
CA MET A 159 -16.96 8.52 -1.31
C MET A 159 -16.00 7.55 -2.03
N PHE A 160 -15.93 6.29 -1.59
CA PHE A 160 -15.13 5.27 -2.27
C PHE A 160 -15.63 4.93 -3.68
N GLU A 161 -16.91 5.14 -4.01
CA GLU A 161 -17.40 5.00 -5.39
C GLU A 161 -16.74 6.01 -6.34
N HIS A 162 -16.33 7.17 -5.80
CA HIS A 162 -15.56 8.20 -6.50
C HIS A 162 -14.03 8.05 -6.36
N ARG A 163 -13.52 6.91 -5.88
CA ARG A 163 -12.08 6.62 -5.66
C ARG A 163 -11.15 7.04 -6.81
N ASN A 164 -11.59 6.89 -8.06
CA ASN A 164 -10.81 7.28 -9.24
C ASN A 164 -10.55 8.80 -9.32
N LYS A 165 -11.48 9.61 -8.82
CA LYS A 165 -11.36 11.08 -8.78
C LYS A 165 -10.51 11.55 -7.60
N ILE A 166 -10.49 10.79 -6.51
CA ILE A 166 -9.77 11.12 -5.27
C ILE A 166 -8.44 10.36 -5.12
N CYS A 167 -8.02 9.62 -6.15
CA CYS A 167 -6.79 8.84 -6.22
C CYS A 167 -6.66 7.75 -5.13
N VAL A 168 -7.77 7.15 -4.70
CA VAL A 168 -7.76 5.97 -3.82
C VAL A 168 -7.66 4.69 -4.68
N PRO A 169 -6.74 3.75 -4.38
CA PRO A 169 -6.59 2.51 -5.15
C PRO A 169 -7.85 1.63 -5.17
N ASP A 170 -8.11 0.93 -6.28
CA ASP A 170 -9.20 -0.05 -6.40
C ASP A 170 -9.10 -1.18 -5.36
N SER A 171 -7.88 -1.59 -4.99
CA SER A 171 -7.61 -2.65 -4.02
C SER A 171 -7.98 -2.28 -2.58
N THR A 172 -8.17 -0.99 -2.28
CA THR A 172 -8.51 -0.51 -0.93
C THR A 172 -9.73 -1.21 -0.34
N GLY A 173 -10.79 -1.40 -1.15
CA GLY A 173 -12.01 -2.05 -0.70
C GLY A 173 -11.84 -3.54 -0.35
N TYR A 174 -10.82 -4.21 -0.90
CA TYR A 174 -10.45 -5.56 -0.49
C TYR A 174 -9.85 -5.56 0.92
N PHE A 175 -8.87 -4.69 1.17
CA PHE A 175 -8.22 -4.62 2.48
C PHE A 175 -9.21 -4.27 3.60
N PHE A 176 -10.14 -3.33 3.37
CA PHE A 176 -11.14 -2.97 4.37
C PHE A 176 -12.14 -4.09 4.69
N LYS A 177 -12.44 -4.97 3.73
CA LYS A 177 -13.28 -6.16 3.98
C LYS A 177 -12.53 -7.24 4.75
N GLU A 178 -11.22 -7.36 4.50
CA GLU A 178 -10.35 -8.36 5.12
C GLU A 178 -9.77 -7.91 6.48
N MET A 179 -10.28 -6.83 7.08
CA MET A 179 -9.74 -6.29 8.33
C MET A 179 -9.80 -7.26 9.51
N ASP A 180 -10.73 -8.21 9.53
CA ASP A 180 -10.78 -9.27 10.55
C ASP A 180 -9.56 -10.20 10.53
N ARG A 181 -8.92 -10.32 9.36
CA ARG A 181 -7.72 -11.13 9.14
C ARG A 181 -6.47 -10.27 9.21
N ILE A 182 -6.49 -9.09 8.59
CA ILE A 182 -5.36 -8.14 8.51
C ILE A 182 -5.08 -7.49 9.88
N GLY A 183 -6.14 -7.27 10.68
CA GLY A 183 -6.07 -6.70 12.03
C GLY A 183 -5.37 -7.57 13.07
N ARG A 184 -5.16 -8.86 12.78
CA ARG A 184 -4.62 -9.80 13.77
C ARG A 184 -3.12 -9.61 13.96
N ASN A 185 -2.67 -9.79 15.20
CA ASN A 185 -1.24 -9.74 15.56
C ASN A 185 -0.39 -10.75 14.77
N ASP A 186 -0.93 -11.94 14.49
CA ASP A 186 -0.29 -13.03 13.74
C ASP A 186 -0.51 -12.95 12.22
N TYR A 187 -1.06 -11.84 11.71
CA TYR A 187 -1.29 -11.65 10.29
C TYR A 187 0.02 -11.80 9.48
N VAL A 188 -0.03 -12.68 8.48
CA VAL A 188 1.00 -12.84 7.46
C VAL A 188 0.33 -12.65 6.10
N PRO A 189 0.81 -11.72 5.25
CA PRO A 189 0.25 -11.49 3.93
C PRO A 189 0.24 -12.76 3.07
N ASN A 190 -0.92 -13.04 2.49
CA ASN A 190 -1.09 -14.09 1.48
C ASN A 190 -0.68 -13.57 0.09
N ASN A 191 -0.78 -14.41 -0.94
CA ASN A 191 -0.40 -14.01 -2.29
C ASN A 191 -1.30 -12.88 -2.83
N ASP A 192 -2.60 -12.90 -2.54
CA ASP A 192 -3.54 -11.86 -3.00
C ASP A 192 -3.19 -10.50 -2.38
N ASP A 193 -2.92 -10.47 -1.07
CA ASP A 193 -2.47 -9.28 -0.34
C ASP A 193 -1.18 -8.70 -0.93
N ILE A 194 -0.25 -9.58 -1.34
CA ILE A 194 1.04 -9.18 -1.89
C ILE A 194 0.86 -8.61 -3.30
N LEU A 195 -0.07 -9.13 -4.09
CA LEU A 195 -0.27 -8.72 -5.48
C LEU A 195 -0.98 -7.37 -5.63
N LEU A 196 -1.83 -7.03 -4.67
CA LEU A 196 -2.63 -5.80 -4.62
C LEU A 196 -1.88 -4.59 -4.06
#